data_AF-U2CJT1-F1
#
_entry.id   AF-U2CJT1-F1
#
_cell.length_a   1.000
_cell.length_b   1.000
_cell.length_c   1.000
_cell.angle_alpha   90.00
_cell.angle_beta   90.00
_cell.angle_gamma   90.00
#
_symmetry.space_group_name_H-M   'P 1'
#
loop_
_entity.id
_entity.type
_entity.pdbx_description
1 polymer ?
#
loop_
_entity_poly.entity_id
_entity_poly.type
_entity_poly.pdbx_seq_one_letter_code
_entity_poly.pdbx_strand_id
1 'polypeptide(L)'
;MSIKEDILEYLRYLKKYIFILLALYILIEGYVIFAIGNKYIFMTISSIFVTPFIICTIILLYKDFRTTLLIYMFSAPLLPMASYLFSRLNISWAGDIVNALYIIIFLHNTVNAIKKGKFDFSKITFTGKYKYVGIIYIILIILGVSSALNSSHVMESLGFFLLGYIAMFIFSSVLLCYKKMDLLLVKKVMLHLIIGVVISGIPDAVVAVYYIITKNANQHLYGPLGSNFILGYTIMVLPYLLFITMNEDKKSKDKIIYLILTIIEVFVLATQMSRGILVTIIICLVLIILTDRKNWFKYLIFGFVVVFCIRYNVLNRWELSDLKDQLSNGGLTKTIETQIGSKNALVNLLLKQSGPRRDIWEIAFNVINDHPKLGVGLGNFKYYYLTYGGEIQRSYKDSHNIILDIMTDFGIPFTIIFFLSIIAATVKSFIRGLRTKDKVTRYTILFITIGIINLFIYGNITGQAFMTFIHPISTVPGFIFTILITLMMIITKEKVGETQ
;
A
#
# COMPACT_ATOMS: atom_id res chain seq x y z
N MET A 1 26.18 3.14 8.95
CA MET A 1 26.13 1.71 8.57
C MET A 1 25.41 1.63 7.24
N SER A 2 26.13 1.27 6.18
CA SER A 2 25.61 1.23 4.81
C SER A 2 24.62 0.06 4.60
N ILE A 3 23.78 0.13 3.56
CA ILE A 3 22.86 -0.97 3.20
C ILE A 3 23.64 -2.26 2.95
N LYS A 4 24.83 -2.13 2.36
CA LYS A 4 25.74 -3.23 2.11
C LYS A 4 26.16 -3.95 3.39
N GLU A 5 26.41 -3.21 4.47
CA GLU A 5 26.77 -3.81 5.77
C GLU A 5 25.60 -4.59 6.37
N ASP A 6 24.37 -4.07 6.29
CA ASP A 6 23.17 -4.77 6.73
C ASP A 6 22.98 -6.09 5.95
N ILE A 7 23.11 -6.04 4.62
CA ILE A 7 23.01 -7.24 3.75
C ILE A 7 24.09 -8.26 4.12
N LEU A 8 25.35 -7.85 4.29
CA LEU A 8 26.44 -8.75 4.69
C LEU A 8 26.21 -9.35 6.07
N GLU A 9 25.60 -8.62 7.00
CA GLU A 9 25.20 -9.14 8.30
C GLU A 9 24.08 -10.19 8.17
N TYR A 10 23.07 -9.93 7.34
CA TYR A 10 21.97 -10.87 7.09
C TYR A 10 22.47 -12.14 6.40
N LEU A 11 23.34 -12.03 5.40
CA LEU A 11 23.95 -13.18 4.71
C LEU A 11 24.80 -14.02 5.67
N ARG A 12 25.59 -13.38 6.54
CA ARG A 12 26.35 -14.10 7.60
C ARG A 12 25.43 -14.84 8.56
N TYR A 13 24.27 -14.27 8.90
CA TYR A 13 23.28 -14.94 9.74
C TYR A 13 22.64 -16.13 9.01
N LEU A 14 22.18 -15.95 7.77
CA LEU A 14 21.58 -17.00 6.95
C LEU A 14 22.55 -18.17 6.67
N LYS A 15 23.85 -17.88 6.50
CA LYS A 15 24.88 -18.92 6.28
C LYS A 15 24.93 -19.95 7.42
N LYS A 16 24.57 -19.57 8.65
CA LYS A 16 24.48 -20.50 9.79
C LYS A 16 23.38 -21.56 9.62
N TYR A 17 22.37 -21.26 8.79
CA TYR A 17 21.19 -22.09 8.55
C TYR A 17 21.14 -22.61 7.11
N ILE A 18 22.25 -22.58 6.36
CA ILE A 18 22.25 -22.89 4.91
C ILE A 18 21.70 -24.29 4.60
N PHE A 19 21.99 -25.29 5.42
CA PHE A 19 21.47 -26.65 5.21
C PHE A 19 19.96 -26.72 5.41
N ILE A 20 19.42 -26.04 6.42
CA ILE A 20 17.97 -25.96 6.67
C ILE A 20 17.29 -25.19 5.54
N LEU A 21 17.88 -24.07 5.10
CA LEU A 21 17.39 -23.28 3.97
C LEU A 21 17.28 -24.12 2.69
N LEU A 22 18.35 -24.85 2.35
CA LEU A 22 18.38 -25.71 1.16
C LEU A 22 17.37 -26.87 1.27
N ALA A 23 17.29 -27.53 2.43
CA ALA A 23 16.35 -28.62 2.65
C ALA A 23 14.89 -28.16 2.51
N LEU A 24 14.52 -27.04 3.16
CA LEU A 24 13.18 -26.45 3.05
C LEU A 24 12.88 -25.99 1.63
N TYR A 25 13.84 -25.36 0.95
CA TYR A 25 13.68 -24.92 -0.42
C TYR A 25 13.43 -26.10 -1.38
N ILE A 26 14.25 -27.14 -1.32
CA ILE A 26 14.09 -28.34 -2.16
C ILE A 26 12.74 -29.01 -1.89
N LEU A 27 12.33 -29.12 -0.63
CA LEU A 27 11.05 -29.73 -0.25
C LEU A 27 9.86 -28.92 -0.78
N ILE A 28 9.83 -27.61 -0.54
CA ILE A 28 8.71 -26.75 -0.94
C ILE A 28 8.68 -26.60 -2.47
N GLU A 29 9.82 -26.31 -3.10
CA GLU A 29 9.89 -26.10 -4.55
C GLU A 29 9.64 -27.40 -5.31
N GLY A 30 10.13 -28.54 -4.80
CA GLY A 30 9.82 -29.86 -5.35
C GLY A 30 8.32 -30.16 -5.33
N TYR A 31 7.63 -29.81 -4.23
CA TYR A 31 6.18 -29.91 -4.14
C TYR A 31 5.48 -28.97 -5.14
N VAL A 32 5.92 -27.72 -5.25
CA VAL A 32 5.33 -26.74 -6.19
C VAL A 32 5.49 -27.22 -7.63
N ILE A 33 6.68 -27.68 -8.04
CA ILE A 33 6.92 -28.22 -9.38
C ILE A 33 6.04 -29.44 -9.65
N PHE A 34 5.95 -30.37 -8.68
CA PHE A 34 5.11 -31.55 -8.80
C PHE A 34 3.61 -31.21 -8.92
N ALA A 35 3.12 -30.26 -8.11
CA ALA A 35 1.71 -29.88 -8.07
C ALA A 35 1.27 -29.06 -9.29
N ILE A 36 2.12 -28.16 -9.80
CA ILE A 36 1.81 -27.34 -10.98
C ILE A 36 1.97 -28.14 -12.27
N GLY A 37 3.01 -28.99 -12.34
CA GLY A 37 3.50 -29.55 -13.59
C GLY A 37 3.96 -28.48 -14.58
N ASN A 38 4.02 -28.83 -15.87
CA ASN A 38 4.47 -27.91 -16.93
C ASN A 38 3.42 -26.91 -17.42
N LYS A 39 2.17 -26.97 -16.89
CA LYS A 39 1.04 -26.21 -17.42
C LYS A 39 1.11 -24.71 -17.11
N TYR A 40 1.80 -24.30 -16.04
CA TYR A 40 1.90 -22.90 -15.62
C TYR A 40 3.35 -22.45 -15.41
N ILE A 41 4.13 -22.46 -16.49
CA ILE A 41 5.57 -22.15 -16.46
C ILE A 41 5.91 -20.83 -15.74
N PHE A 42 5.10 -19.78 -15.89
CA PHE A 42 5.31 -18.50 -15.21
C PHE A 42 5.12 -18.59 -13.69
N MET A 43 4.20 -19.42 -13.21
CA MET A 43 4.00 -19.62 -11.77
C MET A 43 5.18 -20.40 -11.18
N THR A 44 5.64 -21.43 -11.88
CA THR A 44 6.84 -22.19 -11.48
C THR A 44 8.09 -21.31 -11.48
N ILE A 45 8.26 -20.43 -12.47
CA ILE A 45 9.37 -19.47 -12.46
C ILE A 45 9.24 -18.51 -11.29
N SER A 46 8.03 -18.04 -10.97
CA SER A 46 7.82 -17.15 -9.83
C SER A 46 8.09 -17.84 -8.49
N SER A 47 7.75 -19.13 -8.33
CA SER A 47 7.99 -19.86 -7.07
C SER A 47 9.48 -19.99 -6.76
N ILE A 48 10.33 -20.20 -7.78
CA ILE A 48 11.79 -20.24 -7.63
C ILE A 48 12.34 -19.00 -6.90
N PHE A 49 11.71 -17.83 -7.04
CA PHE A 49 12.11 -16.62 -6.33
C PHE A 49 11.35 -16.40 -5.02
N VAL A 50 10.05 -16.67 -5.01
CA VAL A 50 9.18 -16.42 -3.84
C VAL A 50 9.48 -17.39 -2.70
N THR A 51 9.69 -18.68 -2.99
CA THR A 51 9.99 -19.71 -2.00
C THR A 51 11.24 -19.38 -1.17
N PRO A 52 12.43 -19.17 -1.75
CA PRO A 52 13.64 -18.88 -0.97
C PRO A 52 13.52 -17.53 -0.25
N PHE A 53 12.81 -16.56 -0.83
CA PHE A 53 12.51 -15.29 -0.18
C PHE A 53 11.75 -15.50 1.14
N ILE A 54 10.63 -16.24 1.13
CA ILE A 54 9.82 -16.50 2.32
C ILE A 54 10.64 -17.23 3.39
N ILE A 55 11.38 -18.28 3.01
CA ILE A 55 12.16 -19.06 3.97
C ILE A 55 13.26 -18.19 4.60
N CYS A 56 14.04 -17.46 3.78
CA CYS A 56 15.12 -16.61 4.27
C CYS A 56 14.62 -15.51 5.20
N THR A 57 13.52 -14.85 4.83
CA THR A 57 12.94 -13.77 5.64
C THR A 57 12.38 -14.28 6.96
N ILE A 58 11.68 -15.41 6.98
CA ILE A 58 11.23 -16.06 8.23
C ILE A 58 12.43 -16.36 9.16
N ILE A 59 13.52 -16.92 8.64
CA ILE A 59 14.72 -17.20 9.45
C ILE A 59 15.34 -15.90 9.98
N LEU A 60 15.42 -14.84 9.16
CA LEU A 60 15.95 -13.55 9.59
C LEU A 60 15.09 -12.88 10.68
N LEU A 61 13.77 -13.07 10.66
CA LEU A 61 12.87 -12.54 11.70
C LEU A 61 13.22 -13.08 13.10
N TYR A 62 13.83 -14.26 13.23
CA TYR A 62 14.23 -14.84 14.53
C TYR A 62 15.50 -14.25 15.14
N LYS A 63 16.25 -13.39 14.43
CA LYS A 63 17.56 -12.92 14.90
C LYS A 63 17.47 -12.00 16.13
N ASP A 64 16.78 -10.88 16.00
CA ASP A 64 16.57 -9.89 17.05
C ASP A 64 15.48 -8.89 16.62
N PHE A 65 14.83 -8.22 17.57
CA PHE A 65 13.72 -7.29 17.28
C PHE A 65 14.03 -6.22 16.22
N ARG A 66 15.26 -5.67 16.17
CA ARG A 66 15.59 -4.65 15.16
C ARG A 66 15.63 -5.28 13.78
N THR A 67 16.26 -6.45 13.65
CA THR A 67 16.23 -7.22 12.40
C THR A 67 14.80 -7.61 12.04
N THR A 68 14.01 -8.10 13.01
CA THR A 68 12.59 -8.44 12.82
C THR A 68 11.80 -7.27 12.25
N LEU A 69 11.96 -6.08 12.83
CA LEU A 69 11.30 -4.87 12.36
C LEU A 69 11.67 -4.54 10.90
N LEU A 70 12.97 -4.50 10.58
CA LEU A 70 13.44 -4.15 9.24
C LEU A 70 13.01 -5.16 8.17
N ILE A 71 13.08 -6.45 8.48
CA ILE A 71 12.64 -7.51 7.57
C ILE A 71 11.12 -7.51 7.42
N TYR A 72 10.36 -7.22 8.48
CA TYR A 72 8.91 -7.09 8.38
C TYR A 72 8.52 -5.92 7.45
N MET A 73 9.21 -4.77 7.51
CA MET A 73 8.98 -3.64 6.58
C MET A 73 9.22 -4.02 5.12
N PHE A 74 10.26 -4.80 4.88
CA PHE A 74 10.62 -5.28 3.56
C PHE A 74 9.64 -6.33 3.04
N SER A 75 9.21 -7.26 3.89
CA SER A 75 8.39 -8.40 3.47
C SER A 75 6.90 -8.11 3.42
N ALA A 76 6.37 -7.21 4.25
CA ALA A 76 4.92 -6.98 4.32
C ALA A 76 4.27 -6.65 2.95
N PRO A 77 4.87 -5.80 2.08
CA PRO A 77 4.33 -5.55 0.74
C PRO A 77 4.37 -6.76 -0.20
N LEU A 78 5.23 -7.75 0.09
CA LEU A 78 5.48 -8.93 -0.73
C LEU A 78 4.62 -10.14 -0.30
N LEU A 79 4.13 -10.16 0.94
CA LEU A 79 3.31 -11.25 1.48
C LEU A 79 2.04 -11.58 0.66
N PRO A 80 1.30 -10.61 0.10
CA PRO A 80 0.13 -10.95 -0.71
C PRO A 80 0.50 -11.66 -2.01
N MET A 81 1.70 -11.42 -2.56
CA MET A 81 2.17 -12.12 -3.76
C MET A 81 2.46 -13.59 -3.46
N ALA A 82 3.07 -13.87 -2.31
CA ALA A 82 3.21 -15.23 -1.82
C ALA A 82 1.85 -15.91 -1.63
N SER A 83 0.92 -15.21 -0.97
CA SER A 83 -0.43 -15.71 -0.72
C SER A 83 -1.20 -15.99 -2.02
N TYR A 84 -0.97 -15.20 -3.07
CA TYR A 84 -1.53 -15.43 -4.40
C TYR A 84 -1.00 -16.67 -5.08
N LEU A 85 0.32 -16.87 -5.02
CA LEU A 85 0.95 -18.07 -5.55
C LEU A 85 0.31 -19.31 -4.91
N PHE A 86 0.16 -19.31 -3.59
CA PHE A 86 -0.53 -20.39 -2.86
C PHE A 86 -2.01 -20.51 -3.24
N SER A 87 -2.72 -19.40 -3.42
CA SER A 87 -4.12 -19.42 -3.88
C SER A 87 -4.26 -20.03 -5.28
N ARG A 88 -3.32 -19.78 -6.19
CA ARG A 88 -3.31 -20.37 -7.54
C ARG A 88 -2.98 -21.85 -7.54
N LEU A 89 -2.32 -22.32 -6.49
CA LEU A 89 -2.04 -23.73 -6.20
C LEU A 89 -3.20 -24.44 -5.48
N ASN A 90 -4.35 -23.79 -5.30
CA ASN A 90 -5.47 -24.30 -4.48
C ASN A 90 -5.09 -24.63 -3.03
N ILE A 91 -4.05 -23.97 -2.49
CA ILE A 91 -3.60 -24.12 -1.09
C ILE A 91 -3.54 -22.75 -0.40
N SER A 92 -4.58 -21.93 -0.57
CA SER A 92 -4.65 -20.58 0.01
C SER A 92 -4.35 -20.52 1.51
N TRP A 93 -4.75 -21.57 2.25
CA TRP A 93 -4.47 -21.73 3.69
C TRP A 93 -2.98 -21.65 4.04
N ALA A 94 -2.09 -22.05 3.12
CA ALA A 94 -0.64 -21.94 3.33
C ALA A 94 -0.18 -20.47 3.37
N GLY A 95 -0.79 -19.61 2.55
CA GLY A 95 -0.54 -18.17 2.59
C GLY A 95 -0.97 -17.55 3.93
N ASP A 96 -2.12 -17.97 4.44
CA ASP A 96 -2.62 -17.52 5.75
C ASP A 96 -1.69 -17.96 6.89
N ILE A 97 -1.15 -19.19 6.84
CA ILE A 97 -0.15 -19.66 7.80
C ILE A 97 1.14 -18.83 7.72
N VAL A 98 1.64 -18.53 6.51
CA VAL A 98 2.83 -17.69 6.35
C VAL A 98 2.59 -16.31 6.97
N ASN A 99 1.46 -15.68 6.69
CA ASN A 99 1.09 -14.38 7.30
C ASN A 99 1.01 -14.46 8.83
N ALA A 100 0.40 -15.52 9.37
CA ALA A 100 0.32 -15.75 10.81
C ALA A 100 1.71 -15.94 11.44
N LEU A 101 2.60 -16.72 10.81
CA LEU A 101 3.98 -16.90 11.28
C LEU A 101 4.73 -15.57 11.37
N TYR A 102 4.58 -14.70 10.38
CA TYR A 102 5.18 -13.36 10.40
C TYR A 102 4.72 -12.54 11.60
N ILE A 103 3.42 -12.53 11.88
CA ILE A 103 2.83 -11.81 13.02
C ILE A 103 3.30 -12.43 14.34
N ILE A 104 3.26 -13.76 14.47
CA ILE A 104 3.65 -14.49 15.69
C ILE A 104 5.13 -14.24 16.01
N ILE A 105 6.03 -14.34 15.03
CA ILE A 105 7.46 -14.10 15.23
C ILE A 105 7.72 -12.63 15.59
N PHE A 106 7.00 -11.70 14.96
CA PHE A 106 7.08 -10.27 15.31
C PHE A 106 6.68 -10.02 16.76
N LEU A 107 5.55 -10.56 17.20
CA LEU A 107 5.06 -10.44 18.58
C LEU A 107 6.01 -11.12 19.58
N HIS A 108 6.51 -12.31 19.26
CA HIS A 108 7.48 -13.02 20.09
C HIS A 108 8.75 -12.19 20.34
N ASN A 109 9.34 -11.63 19.28
CA ASN A 109 10.52 -10.77 19.39
C ASN A 109 10.23 -9.45 20.10
N THR A 110 9.03 -8.91 19.92
CA THR A 110 8.55 -7.74 20.67
C THR A 110 8.55 -8.05 22.16
N VAL A 111 7.88 -9.12 22.60
CA VAL A 111 7.82 -9.55 24.01
C VAL A 111 9.23 -9.78 24.59
N ASN A 112 10.11 -10.45 23.85
CA ASN A 112 11.49 -10.66 24.28
C ASN A 112 12.26 -9.34 24.46
N ALA A 113 12.03 -8.36 23.59
CA ALA A 113 12.64 -7.05 23.71
C ALA A 113 12.01 -6.19 24.82
N ILE A 114 10.73 -6.39 25.15
CA ILE A 114 10.06 -5.80 26.33
C ILE A 114 10.74 -6.31 27.60
N LYS A 115 10.91 -7.62 27.74
CA LYS A 115 11.62 -8.25 28.88
C LYS A 115 13.05 -7.71 29.06
N LYS A 116 13.70 -7.31 27.97
CA LYS A 116 15.04 -6.68 27.95
C LYS A 116 15.01 -5.15 28.19
N GLY A 117 13.88 -4.58 28.59
CA GLY A 117 13.74 -3.15 28.89
C GLY A 117 13.86 -2.21 27.69
N LYS A 118 13.77 -2.72 26.45
CA LYS A 118 13.92 -1.93 25.21
C LYS A 118 12.69 -1.09 24.85
N PHE A 119 11.59 -1.25 25.57
CA PHE A 119 10.35 -0.53 25.36
C PHE A 119 9.98 0.34 26.55
N ASP A 120 9.25 1.41 26.26
CA ASP A 120 8.64 2.31 27.21
C ASP A 120 7.16 2.52 26.86
N PHE A 121 6.29 1.67 27.42
CA PHE A 121 4.85 1.77 27.22
C PHE A 121 4.21 2.94 27.98
N SER A 122 4.93 3.56 28.93
CA SER A 122 4.45 4.80 29.57
C SER A 122 4.26 5.92 28.54
N LYS A 123 4.94 5.85 27.38
CA LYS A 123 4.77 6.82 26.30
C LYS A 123 3.34 6.88 25.74
N ILE A 124 2.55 5.80 25.79
CA ILE A 124 1.20 5.75 25.20
C ILE A 124 0.07 5.77 26.25
N THR A 125 0.40 5.82 27.54
CA THR A 125 -0.61 5.95 28.62
C THR A 125 -1.23 7.34 28.66
N PHE A 126 -2.27 7.55 29.48
CA PHE A 126 -2.96 8.84 29.64
C PHE A 126 -2.06 10.01 30.06
N THR A 127 -0.92 9.74 30.68
CA THR A 127 0.08 10.75 31.08
C THR A 127 1.27 10.81 30.12
N GLY A 128 1.33 9.89 29.16
CA GLY A 128 2.44 9.71 28.24
C GLY A 128 2.55 10.75 27.12
N LYS A 129 3.71 10.74 26.47
CA LYS A 129 4.04 11.61 25.33
C LYS A 129 3.05 11.48 24.16
N TYR A 130 2.51 10.29 23.95
CA TYR A 130 1.56 9.93 22.91
C TYR A 130 0.16 9.62 23.47
N LYS A 131 -0.20 10.18 24.64
CA LYS A 131 -1.50 9.94 25.30
C LYS A 131 -2.72 10.00 24.38
N TYR A 132 -2.78 11.00 23.50
CA TYR A 132 -3.90 11.18 22.57
C TYR A 132 -3.99 10.04 21.56
N VAL A 133 -2.85 9.49 21.12
CA VAL A 133 -2.84 8.33 20.21
C VAL A 133 -3.40 7.09 20.93
N GLY A 134 -2.97 6.86 22.18
CA GLY A 134 -3.50 5.76 23.00
C GLY A 134 -5.01 5.86 23.21
N ILE A 135 -5.52 7.05 23.55
CA ILE A 135 -6.96 7.31 23.70
C ILE A 135 -7.71 7.05 22.39
N ILE A 136 -7.19 7.56 21.27
CA ILE A 136 -7.81 7.39 19.95
C ILE A 136 -7.85 5.90 19.57
N TYR A 137 -6.78 5.13 19.81
CA TYR A 137 -6.76 3.69 19.54
C TYR A 137 -7.80 2.95 20.37
N ILE A 138 -7.94 3.26 21.67
CA ILE A 138 -8.97 2.65 22.51
C ILE A 138 -10.37 2.93 21.95
N ILE A 139 -10.66 4.19 21.59
CA ILE A 139 -11.97 4.57 21.04
C ILE A 139 -12.25 3.87 19.71
N LEU A 140 -11.29 3.86 18.79
CA LEU A 140 -11.43 3.19 17.50
C LEU A 140 -11.59 1.67 17.65
N ILE A 141 -10.89 1.04 18.61
CA ILE A 141 -11.08 -0.38 18.92
C ILE A 141 -12.49 -0.65 19.42
N ILE A 142 -13.00 0.15 20.36
CA ILE A 142 -14.36 -0.02 20.90
C ILE A 142 -15.39 0.12 19.79
N LEU A 143 -15.29 1.18 18.97
CA LEU A 143 -16.21 1.42 17.86
C LEU A 143 -16.11 0.31 16.78
N GLY A 144 -14.89 -0.13 16.44
CA GLY A 144 -14.67 -1.17 15.45
C GLY A 144 -15.19 -2.55 15.89
N VAL A 145 -14.98 -2.92 17.17
CA VAL A 145 -15.60 -4.14 17.73
C VAL A 145 -17.11 -4.02 17.76
N SER A 146 -17.66 -2.87 18.17
CA SER A 146 -19.11 -2.65 18.19
C SER A 146 -19.73 -2.76 16.80
N SER A 147 -19.06 -2.20 15.79
CA SER A 147 -19.41 -2.32 14.37
C SER A 147 -19.40 -3.79 13.91
N ALA A 148 -18.34 -4.54 14.21
CA ALA A 148 -18.24 -5.93 13.84
C ALA A 148 -19.31 -6.82 14.52
N LEU A 149 -19.65 -6.53 15.77
CA LEU A 149 -20.74 -7.21 16.50
C LEU A 149 -22.13 -6.84 15.96
N ASN A 150 -22.30 -5.64 15.41
CA ASN A 150 -23.54 -5.19 14.76
C ASN A 150 -23.71 -5.75 13.33
N SER A 151 -22.69 -6.42 12.80
CA SER A 151 -22.65 -6.89 11.42
C SER A 151 -23.47 -8.17 11.22
N SER A 152 -24.04 -8.38 10.03
CA SER A 152 -24.72 -9.63 9.67
C SER A 152 -23.78 -10.85 9.60
N HIS A 153 -22.48 -10.60 9.38
CA HIS A 153 -21.42 -11.62 9.30
C HIS A 153 -20.35 -11.37 10.37
N VAL A 154 -20.77 -11.44 11.64
CA VAL A 154 -19.97 -11.07 12.82
C VAL A 154 -18.55 -11.67 12.82
N MET A 155 -18.42 -12.98 12.58
CA MET A 155 -17.11 -13.65 12.64
C MET A 155 -16.15 -13.20 11.53
N GLU A 156 -16.68 -12.97 10.33
CA GLU A 156 -15.89 -12.47 9.21
C GLU A 156 -15.42 -11.03 9.48
N SER A 157 -16.34 -10.17 9.91
CA SER A 157 -16.03 -8.77 10.23
C SER A 157 -15.02 -8.65 11.37
N LEU A 158 -15.18 -9.43 12.45
CA LEU A 158 -14.21 -9.49 13.55
C LEU A 158 -12.85 -9.98 13.07
N GLY A 159 -12.82 -11.01 12.20
CA GLY A 159 -11.59 -11.53 11.60
C GLY A 159 -10.83 -10.45 10.81
N PHE A 160 -11.53 -9.71 9.94
CA PHE A 160 -10.92 -8.60 9.20
C PHE A 160 -10.49 -7.46 10.11
N PHE A 161 -11.26 -7.15 11.15
CA PHE A 161 -10.91 -6.05 12.07
C PHE A 161 -9.65 -6.39 12.88
N LEU A 162 -9.54 -7.65 13.33
CA LEU A 162 -8.38 -8.16 14.05
C LEU A 162 -7.12 -8.17 13.17
N LEU A 163 -7.22 -8.78 11.98
CA LEU A 163 -6.09 -8.92 11.05
C LEU A 163 -5.65 -7.58 10.46
N GLY A 164 -6.61 -6.67 10.27
CA GLY A 164 -6.39 -5.32 9.76
C GLY A 164 -6.01 -4.31 10.82
N TYR A 165 -7.03 -3.70 11.42
CA TYR A 165 -6.86 -2.50 12.25
C TYR A 165 -6.19 -2.78 13.58
N ILE A 166 -6.54 -3.86 14.28
CA ILE A 166 -5.90 -4.18 15.55
C ILE A 166 -4.41 -4.48 15.35
N ALA A 167 -4.06 -5.28 14.34
CA ALA A 167 -2.66 -5.54 13.99
C ALA A 167 -1.90 -4.23 13.70
N MET A 168 -2.50 -3.31 12.92
CA MET A 168 -1.92 -2.00 12.63
C MET A 168 -1.74 -1.13 13.88
N PHE A 169 -2.72 -1.08 14.79
CA PHE A 169 -2.63 -0.32 16.04
C PHE A 169 -1.57 -0.90 16.99
N ILE A 170 -1.48 -2.23 17.10
CA ILE A 170 -0.41 -2.90 17.86
C ILE A 170 0.95 -2.54 17.26
N PHE A 171 1.10 -2.67 15.95
CA PHE A 171 2.35 -2.37 15.27
C PHE A 171 2.79 -0.92 15.49
N SER A 172 1.87 0.03 15.32
CA SER A 172 2.12 1.45 15.58
C SER A 172 2.54 1.70 17.04
N SER A 173 1.84 1.09 17.99
CA SER A 173 2.14 1.22 19.43
C SER A 173 3.54 0.69 19.76
N VAL A 174 3.92 -0.45 19.16
CA VAL A 174 5.27 -1.02 19.29
C VAL A 174 6.32 -0.02 18.79
N LEU A 175 6.14 0.57 17.61
CA LEU A 175 7.09 1.57 17.10
C LEU A 175 7.22 2.80 18.02
N LEU A 176 6.10 3.36 18.47
CA LEU A 176 6.06 4.54 19.35
C LEU A 176 6.77 4.30 20.69
N CYS A 177 6.67 3.08 21.21
CA CYS A 177 7.22 2.68 22.50
C CYS A 177 8.67 2.18 22.43
N TYR A 178 9.24 1.97 21.24
CA TYR A 178 10.60 1.46 21.13
C TYR A 178 11.64 2.53 21.50
N LYS A 179 12.44 2.29 22.55
CA LYS A 179 13.39 3.28 23.09
C LYS A 179 14.53 3.63 22.14
N LYS A 180 14.90 2.73 21.22
CA LYS A 180 16.01 2.92 20.28
C LYS A 180 15.53 3.43 18.90
N MET A 181 14.36 4.04 18.83
CA MET A 181 13.81 4.59 17.60
C MET A 181 14.41 5.96 17.28
N ASP A 182 15.65 5.98 16.79
CA ASP A 182 16.34 7.21 16.35
C ASP A 182 16.13 7.50 14.85
N LEU A 183 16.62 8.66 14.36
CA LEU A 183 16.48 9.04 12.94
C LEU A 183 17.09 8.02 12.00
N LEU A 184 18.19 7.41 12.42
CA LEU A 184 18.93 6.46 11.60
C LEU A 184 18.11 5.20 11.41
N LEU A 185 17.49 4.69 12.47
CA LEU A 185 16.57 3.56 12.39
C LEU A 185 15.32 3.92 11.60
N VAL A 186 14.73 5.11 11.78
CA VAL A 186 13.59 5.58 10.98
C VAL A 186 13.94 5.58 9.47
N LYS A 187 15.12 6.09 9.10
CA LYS A 187 15.60 6.03 7.70
C LYS A 187 15.74 4.59 7.20
N LYS A 188 16.26 3.68 8.02
CA LYS A 188 16.38 2.26 7.66
C LYS A 188 15.01 1.60 7.49
N VAL A 189 14.05 1.89 8.37
CA VAL A 189 12.66 1.42 8.29
C VAL A 189 12.03 1.89 6.98
N MET A 190 12.14 3.20 6.68
CA MET A 190 11.66 3.77 5.41
C MET A 190 12.30 3.12 4.19
N LEU A 191 13.61 2.92 4.21
CA LEU A 191 14.33 2.26 3.11
C LEU A 191 13.83 0.83 2.90
N HIS A 192 13.76 0.01 3.94
CA HIS A 192 13.31 -1.39 3.82
C HIS A 192 11.86 -1.44 3.31
N LEU A 193 11.00 -0.52 3.77
CA LEU A 193 9.64 -0.37 3.28
C LEU A 193 9.59 -0.04 1.78
N ILE A 194 10.40 0.93 1.33
CA ILE A 194 10.51 1.29 -0.09
C ILE A 194 10.98 0.09 -0.92
N ILE A 195 12.01 -0.63 -0.48
CA ILE A 195 12.51 -1.80 -1.21
C ILE A 195 11.38 -2.83 -1.35
N GLY A 196 10.65 -3.12 -0.27
CA GLY A 196 9.51 -4.03 -0.31
C GLY A 196 8.43 -3.58 -1.30
N VAL A 197 8.05 -2.31 -1.26
CA VAL A 197 7.04 -1.72 -2.16
C VAL A 197 7.48 -1.80 -3.62
N VAL A 198 8.69 -1.34 -3.95
CA VAL A 198 9.23 -1.31 -5.31
C VAL A 198 9.29 -2.73 -5.90
N ILE A 199 9.80 -3.70 -5.12
CA ILE A 199 9.91 -5.10 -5.56
C ILE A 199 8.51 -5.71 -5.77
N SER A 200 7.52 -5.33 -4.95
CA SER A 200 6.17 -5.88 -5.09
C SER A 200 5.49 -5.51 -6.41
N GLY A 201 5.90 -4.40 -7.04
CA GLY A 201 5.40 -3.97 -8.35
C GLY A 201 6.02 -4.70 -9.54
N ILE A 202 7.16 -5.39 -9.37
CA ILE A 202 7.92 -5.97 -10.49
C ILE A 202 7.08 -7.00 -11.28
N PRO A 203 6.38 -7.97 -10.66
CA PRO A 203 5.69 -8.99 -11.46
C PRO A 203 4.52 -8.46 -12.28
N ASP A 204 3.83 -7.42 -11.80
CA ASP A 204 2.79 -6.76 -12.60
C ASP A 204 3.40 -6.11 -13.84
N ALA A 205 4.52 -5.39 -13.68
CA ALA A 205 5.22 -4.75 -14.78
C ALA A 205 5.80 -5.76 -15.80
N VAL A 206 6.37 -6.87 -15.31
CA VAL A 206 6.88 -7.95 -16.18
C VAL A 206 5.76 -8.56 -17.01
N VAL A 207 4.61 -8.84 -16.41
CA VAL A 207 3.48 -9.38 -17.16
C VAL A 207 2.91 -8.38 -18.14
N ALA A 208 2.75 -7.11 -17.75
CA ALA A 208 2.31 -6.07 -18.66
C ALA A 208 3.21 -6.01 -19.90
N VAL A 209 4.54 -6.00 -19.72
CA VAL A 209 5.49 -6.00 -20.85
C VAL A 209 5.41 -7.29 -21.67
N TYR A 210 5.31 -8.45 -21.04
CA TYR A 210 5.16 -9.71 -21.76
C TYR A 210 3.93 -9.72 -22.66
N TYR A 211 2.79 -9.23 -22.17
CA TYR A 211 1.55 -9.15 -22.94
C TYR A 211 1.60 -8.08 -24.05
N ILE A 212 2.25 -6.95 -23.80
CA ILE A 212 2.51 -5.94 -24.83
C ILE A 212 3.32 -6.56 -25.98
N ILE A 213 4.40 -7.29 -25.67
CA ILE A 213 5.28 -7.90 -26.67
C ILE A 213 4.58 -9.04 -27.42
N THR A 214 3.87 -9.92 -26.71
CA THR A 214 3.36 -11.17 -27.29
C THR A 214 1.96 -11.07 -27.88
N LYS A 215 1.10 -10.22 -27.33
CA LYS A 215 -0.31 -10.11 -27.73
C LYS A 215 -0.68 -8.72 -28.27
N ASN A 216 0.27 -7.80 -28.35
CA ASN A 216 0.03 -6.39 -28.67
C ASN A 216 -1.11 -5.79 -27.82
N ALA A 217 -1.23 -6.27 -26.58
CA ALA A 217 -2.29 -5.88 -25.65
C ALA A 217 -1.64 -5.57 -24.31
N ASN A 218 -1.90 -4.39 -23.75
CA ASN A 218 -1.47 -4.10 -22.40
C ASN A 218 -2.43 -4.75 -21.41
N GLN A 219 -2.15 -6.02 -21.07
CA GLN A 219 -2.84 -6.74 -20.01
C GLN A 219 -1.94 -6.78 -18.78
N HIS A 220 -2.45 -6.22 -17.70
CA HIS A 220 -1.83 -6.40 -16.39
C HIS A 220 -2.18 -7.77 -15.83
N LEU A 221 -1.29 -8.29 -14.99
CA LEU A 221 -1.79 -9.11 -13.90
C LEU A 221 -2.67 -8.15 -13.11
N TYR A 222 -3.99 -8.27 -13.25
CA TYR A 222 -4.83 -8.05 -12.09
C TYR A 222 -4.41 -9.13 -11.11
N GLY A 223 -3.27 -8.88 -10.47
CA GLY A 223 -2.67 -9.77 -9.52
C GLY A 223 -3.66 -9.96 -8.38
N PRO A 224 -3.26 -10.68 -7.34
CA PRO A 224 -4.10 -10.88 -6.16
C PRO A 224 -4.77 -9.61 -5.62
N LEU A 225 -4.07 -8.49 -5.76
CA LEU A 225 -4.45 -7.20 -5.23
C LEU A 225 -5.14 -6.29 -6.26
N GLY A 226 -4.98 -6.56 -7.56
CA GLY A 226 -5.31 -5.61 -8.62
C GLY A 226 -4.30 -4.45 -8.75
N SER A 227 -4.14 -3.91 -9.95
CA SER A 227 -3.15 -2.87 -10.26
C SER A 227 -3.34 -1.59 -9.44
N ASN A 228 -4.60 -1.19 -9.19
CA ASN A 228 -4.87 0.00 -8.38
C ASN A 228 -4.39 -0.16 -6.93
N PHE A 229 -4.43 -1.38 -6.39
CA PHE A 229 -4.07 -1.63 -5.00
C PHE A 229 -2.57 -1.52 -4.75
N ILE A 230 -1.76 -2.01 -5.69
CA ILE A 230 -0.31 -1.81 -5.68
C ILE A 230 0.03 -0.32 -5.79
N LEU A 231 -0.64 0.36 -6.73
CA LEU A 231 -0.45 1.80 -6.92
C LEU A 231 -0.75 2.62 -5.67
N GLY A 232 -1.78 2.22 -4.92
CA GLY A 232 -2.17 2.88 -3.67
C GLY A 232 -1.03 3.02 -2.67
N TYR A 233 -0.15 2.01 -2.58
CA TYR A 233 1.00 2.08 -1.68
C TYR A 233 2.32 2.48 -2.33
N THR A 234 2.47 2.29 -3.63
CA THR A 234 3.57 2.87 -4.43
C THR A 234 3.61 4.39 -4.29
N ILE A 235 2.48 5.08 -4.48
CA ILE A 235 2.42 6.55 -4.43
C ILE A 235 2.69 7.13 -3.04
N MET A 236 2.53 6.33 -2.00
CA MET A 236 2.81 6.75 -0.62
C MET A 236 4.31 6.89 -0.37
N VAL A 237 5.12 6.01 -0.96
CA VAL A 237 6.57 6.00 -0.74
C VAL A 237 7.34 6.74 -1.83
N LEU A 238 6.73 6.92 -3.01
CA LEU A 238 7.33 7.56 -4.18
C LEU A 238 7.96 8.94 -3.88
N PRO A 239 7.30 9.89 -3.18
CA PRO A 239 7.90 11.20 -2.92
C PRO A 239 9.21 11.12 -2.15
N TYR A 240 9.27 10.21 -1.16
CA TYR A 240 10.46 10.03 -0.33
C TYR A 240 11.59 9.33 -1.10
N LEU A 241 11.27 8.33 -1.93
CA LEU A 241 12.23 7.69 -2.83
C LEU A 241 12.85 8.72 -3.79
N LEU A 242 12.02 9.52 -4.48
CA LEU A 242 12.50 10.55 -5.40
C LEU A 242 13.35 11.60 -4.69
N PHE A 243 12.94 12.04 -3.50
CA PHE A 243 13.73 12.96 -2.71
C PHE A 243 15.13 12.44 -2.43
N ILE A 244 15.24 11.21 -1.91
CA ILE A 244 16.54 10.61 -1.57
C ILE A 244 17.39 10.45 -2.83
N THR A 245 16.85 9.88 -3.90
CA THR A 245 17.61 9.65 -5.14
C THR A 245 18.20 10.94 -5.70
N MET A 246 17.46 12.05 -5.66
CA MET A 246 17.89 13.33 -6.24
C MET A 246 18.83 14.13 -5.36
N ASN A 247 18.75 13.94 -4.03
CA ASN A 247 19.52 14.71 -3.04
C ASN A 247 20.69 13.94 -2.41
N GLU A 248 20.77 12.62 -2.59
CA GLU A 248 21.90 11.88 -2.07
C GLU A 248 23.21 12.31 -2.72
N ASP A 249 24.23 12.45 -1.87
CA ASP A 249 25.56 12.84 -2.28
C ASP A 249 26.09 11.87 -3.34
N LYS A 250 26.72 12.39 -4.39
CA LYS A 250 27.24 11.59 -5.51
C LYS A 250 28.22 10.52 -5.03
N LYS A 251 28.88 10.74 -3.89
CA LYS A 251 29.86 9.82 -3.30
C LYS A 251 29.23 8.77 -2.37
N SER A 252 27.93 8.84 -2.07
CA SER A 252 27.26 7.82 -1.24
C SER A 252 27.25 6.49 -2.00
N LYS A 253 27.73 5.42 -1.35
CA LYS A 253 27.65 4.06 -1.90
C LYS A 253 26.20 3.59 -2.05
N ASP A 254 25.28 4.15 -1.26
CA ASP A 254 23.87 3.78 -1.27
C ASP A 254 23.10 4.43 -2.45
N LYS A 255 23.69 5.43 -3.13
CA LYS A 255 23.06 6.15 -4.24
C LYS A 255 22.66 5.26 -5.41
N ILE A 256 23.51 4.28 -5.71
CA ILE A 256 23.25 3.31 -6.77
C ILE A 256 21.98 2.51 -6.46
N ILE A 257 21.76 2.16 -5.19
CA ILE A 257 20.57 1.42 -4.76
C ILE A 257 19.32 2.26 -4.97
N TYR A 258 19.31 3.52 -4.52
CA TYR A 258 18.16 4.42 -4.74
C TYR A 258 17.88 4.69 -6.22
N LEU A 259 18.92 4.80 -7.04
CA LEU A 259 18.79 4.95 -8.49
C LEU A 259 18.13 3.71 -9.11
N ILE A 260 18.60 2.51 -8.75
CA ILE A 260 18.01 1.24 -9.22
C ILE A 260 16.54 1.16 -8.80
N LEU A 261 16.22 1.45 -7.54
CA LEU A 261 14.85 1.45 -7.04
C LEU A 261 13.97 2.45 -7.81
N THR A 262 14.49 3.64 -8.10
CA THR A 262 13.77 4.66 -8.88
C THR A 262 13.53 4.19 -10.31
N ILE A 263 14.50 3.55 -10.96
CA ILE A 263 14.35 3.01 -12.32
C ILE A 263 13.29 1.91 -12.36
N ILE A 264 13.31 0.99 -11.39
CA ILE A 264 12.28 -0.05 -11.25
C ILE A 264 10.92 0.61 -11.04
N GLU A 265 10.83 1.64 -10.20
CA GLU A 265 9.56 2.33 -9.96
C GLU A 265 9.05 3.08 -11.20
N VAL A 266 9.93 3.72 -11.98
CA VAL A 266 9.58 4.29 -13.30
C VAL A 266 8.99 3.20 -14.18
N PHE A 267 9.63 2.05 -14.25
CA PHE A 267 9.15 0.93 -15.06
C PHE A 267 7.78 0.42 -14.59
N VAL A 268 7.60 0.23 -13.28
CA VAL A 268 6.32 -0.19 -12.68
C VAL A 268 5.22 0.82 -12.96
N LEU A 269 5.48 2.12 -12.82
CA LEU A 269 4.51 3.17 -13.10
C LEU A 269 4.23 3.32 -14.60
N ALA A 270 5.25 3.16 -15.44
CA ALA A 270 5.16 3.32 -16.89
C ALA A 270 4.33 2.23 -17.57
N THR A 271 4.07 1.10 -16.92
CA THR A 271 3.14 0.08 -17.45
C THR A 271 1.69 0.38 -17.10
N GLN A 272 1.42 1.23 -16.10
CA GLN A 272 0.08 1.41 -15.54
C GLN A 272 -0.90 2.07 -16.50
N MET A 273 -2.15 1.64 -16.38
CA MET A 273 -3.24 2.16 -17.22
C MET A 273 -4.20 3.09 -16.47
N SER A 274 -4.05 3.30 -15.15
CA SER A 274 -5.09 3.98 -14.36
C SER A 274 -5.14 5.49 -14.61
N ARG A 275 -6.32 6.05 -14.88
CA ARG A 275 -6.45 7.50 -15.12
C ARG A 275 -6.23 8.32 -13.86
N GLY A 276 -6.69 7.80 -12.72
CA GLY A 276 -6.49 8.46 -11.43
C GLY A 276 -5.02 8.50 -11.02
N ILE A 277 -4.19 7.54 -11.47
CA ILE A 277 -2.75 7.60 -11.20
C ILE A 277 -2.09 8.79 -11.91
N LEU A 278 -2.54 9.12 -13.13
CA LEU A 278 -2.01 10.25 -13.91
C LEU A 278 -2.18 11.56 -13.15
N VAL A 279 -3.41 11.84 -12.68
CA VAL A 279 -3.74 13.04 -11.91
C VAL A 279 -2.94 13.09 -10.61
N THR A 280 -2.87 11.96 -9.90
CA THR A 280 -2.15 11.85 -8.63
C THR A 280 -0.65 12.10 -8.81
N ILE A 281 -0.02 11.53 -9.84
CA ILE A 281 1.41 11.73 -10.13
C ILE A 281 1.69 13.19 -10.47
N ILE A 282 0.84 13.86 -11.25
CA ILE A 282 1.01 15.28 -11.56
C ILE A 282 0.99 16.11 -10.26
N ILE A 283 -0.01 15.88 -9.40
CA ILE A 283 -0.11 16.59 -8.11
C ILE A 283 1.11 16.29 -7.22
N CYS A 284 1.49 15.02 -7.13
CA CYS A 284 2.68 14.56 -6.41
C CYS A 284 3.93 15.33 -6.85
N LEU A 285 4.18 15.40 -8.16
CA LEU A 285 5.34 16.08 -8.72
C LEU A 285 5.32 17.59 -8.46
N VAL A 286 4.16 18.24 -8.59
CA VAL A 286 3.99 19.65 -8.24
C VAL A 286 4.36 19.89 -6.78
N LEU A 287 3.83 19.09 -5.85
CA LEU A 287 4.12 19.21 -4.42
C LEU A 287 5.60 18.96 -4.09
N ILE A 288 6.23 17.98 -4.75
CA ILE A 288 7.66 17.69 -4.64
C ILE A 288 8.49 18.88 -5.13
N ILE A 289 8.19 19.43 -6.31
CA ILE A 289 8.92 20.55 -6.91
C ILE A 289 8.79 21.82 -6.04
N LEU A 290 7.60 22.07 -5.48
CA LEU A 290 7.38 23.19 -4.57
C LEU A 290 8.21 23.04 -3.28
N THR A 291 8.42 21.80 -2.83
CA THR A 291 9.16 21.47 -1.61
C THR A 291 10.68 21.47 -1.80
N ASP A 292 11.17 20.89 -2.90
CA ASP A 292 12.59 20.84 -3.27
C ASP A 292 12.86 21.54 -4.60
N ARG A 293 12.81 22.88 -4.55
CA ARG A 293 13.06 23.75 -5.71
C ARG A 293 14.46 23.59 -6.30
N LYS A 294 15.44 23.07 -5.56
CA LYS A 294 16.81 22.92 -6.07
C LYS A 294 16.90 21.87 -7.17
N ASN A 295 16.09 20.82 -7.09
CA ASN A 295 16.12 19.69 -8.02
C ASN A 295 14.92 19.65 -8.98
N TRP A 296 14.17 20.76 -9.12
CA TRP A 296 12.93 20.83 -9.90
C TRP A 296 13.03 20.22 -11.30
N PHE A 297 14.11 20.52 -12.02
CA PHE A 297 14.31 20.04 -13.39
C PHE A 297 14.45 18.51 -13.46
N LYS A 298 15.07 17.87 -12.46
CA LYS A 298 15.19 16.40 -12.39
C LYS A 298 13.82 15.76 -12.16
N TYR A 299 13.00 16.36 -11.31
CA TYR A 299 11.63 15.90 -11.07
C TYR A 299 10.76 16.06 -12.32
N LEU A 300 10.95 17.14 -13.09
CA LEU A 300 10.27 17.31 -14.37
C LEU A 300 10.65 16.26 -15.40
N ILE A 301 11.93 15.90 -15.52
CA ILE A 301 12.36 14.82 -16.44
C ILE A 301 11.70 13.49 -16.04
N PHE A 302 11.79 13.12 -14.76
CA PHE A 302 11.13 11.93 -14.25
C PHE A 302 9.62 11.97 -14.54
N GLY A 303 9.00 13.11 -14.24
CA GLY A 303 7.57 13.32 -14.43
C GLY A 303 7.15 13.20 -15.88
N PHE A 304 7.90 13.81 -16.80
CA PHE A 304 7.63 13.75 -18.23
C PHE A 304 7.62 12.32 -18.74
N VAL A 305 8.64 11.51 -18.40
CA VAL A 305 8.73 10.11 -18.80
C VAL A 305 7.52 9.32 -18.28
N VAL A 306 7.26 9.37 -16.98
CA VAL A 306 6.20 8.58 -16.35
C VAL A 306 4.81 9.01 -16.84
N VAL A 307 4.53 10.32 -16.87
CA VAL A 307 3.24 10.87 -17.33
C VAL A 307 3.01 10.53 -18.81
N PHE A 308 4.04 10.62 -19.65
CA PHE A 308 3.93 10.27 -21.08
C PHE A 308 3.60 8.79 -21.27
N CYS A 309 4.31 7.88 -20.59
CA CYS A 309 4.05 6.43 -20.66
C CYS A 309 2.64 6.08 -20.16
N ILE A 310 2.24 6.59 -18.99
CA ILE A 310 0.89 6.33 -18.45
C ILE A 310 -0.17 6.90 -19.38
N ARG A 311 0.01 8.12 -19.91
CA ARG A 311 -0.93 8.72 -20.86
C ARG A 311 -1.06 7.85 -22.11
N TYR A 312 0.06 7.37 -22.66
CA TYR A 312 0.04 6.46 -23.80
C TYR A 312 -0.77 5.20 -23.50
N ASN A 313 -0.51 4.54 -22.37
CA ASN A 313 -1.24 3.32 -21.97
C ASN A 313 -2.73 3.58 -21.73
N VAL A 314 -3.08 4.70 -21.10
CA VAL A 314 -4.48 5.12 -20.88
C VAL A 314 -5.23 5.30 -22.21
N LEU A 315 -4.58 5.91 -23.21
CA LEU A 315 -5.19 6.20 -24.51
C LEU A 315 -5.32 4.97 -25.42
N ASN A 316 -4.51 3.94 -25.16
CA ASN A 316 -4.50 2.66 -25.87
C ASN A 316 -5.22 1.54 -25.10
N ARG A 317 -6.07 1.89 -24.12
CA ARG A 317 -6.99 0.92 -23.52
C ARG A 317 -7.95 0.39 -24.57
N TRP A 318 -8.17 -0.91 -24.59
CA TRP A 318 -9.12 -1.58 -25.49
C TRP A 318 -10.55 -1.00 -25.40
N GLU A 319 -10.98 -0.62 -24.19
CA GLU A 319 -12.26 0.08 -23.95
C GLU A 319 -12.38 1.38 -24.76
N LEU A 320 -11.26 2.07 -24.99
CA LEU A 320 -11.20 3.30 -25.77
C LEU A 320 -11.04 3.02 -27.27
N SER A 321 -10.38 1.93 -27.65
CA SER A 321 -10.31 1.53 -29.07
C SER A 321 -11.67 1.11 -29.57
N ASP A 322 -12.43 0.31 -28.80
CA ASP A 322 -13.79 -0.10 -29.19
C ASP A 322 -14.72 1.11 -29.37
N LEU A 323 -14.59 2.11 -28.50
CA LEU A 323 -15.30 3.38 -28.63
C LEU A 323 -14.86 4.18 -29.87
N LYS A 324 -13.56 4.24 -30.16
CA LYS A 324 -13.02 4.89 -31.36
C LYS A 324 -13.45 4.18 -32.64
N ASP A 325 -13.51 2.86 -32.63
CA ASP A 325 -13.91 2.02 -33.76
C ASP A 325 -15.42 2.10 -34.00
N GLN A 326 -16.22 2.20 -32.94
CA GLN A 326 -17.66 2.51 -33.05
C GLN A 326 -17.92 3.93 -33.58
N LEU A 327 -17.06 4.89 -33.22
CA LEU A 327 -17.11 6.27 -33.74
C LEU A 327 -16.66 6.37 -35.20
N SER A 328 -15.60 5.64 -35.60
CA SER A 328 -15.05 5.67 -36.96
C SER A 328 -15.87 4.87 -37.97
N ASN A 329 -16.50 3.77 -37.57
CA ASN A 329 -17.35 2.93 -38.43
C ASN A 329 -18.79 3.47 -38.60
N GLY A 330 -19.06 4.71 -38.17
CA GLY A 330 -20.31 5.41 -38.45
C GLY A 330 -21.57 4.91 -37.72
N GLY A 331 -21.45 3.91 -36.82
CA GLY A 331 -22.57 3.40 -36.02
C GLY A 331 -23.11 4.42 -35.01
N LEU A 332 -22.30 5.42 -34.66
CA LEU A 332 -22.64 6.49 -33.72
C LEU A 332 -22.78 7.86 -34.40
N THR A 333 -22.36 8.03 -35.67
CA THR A 333 -22.42 9.32 -36.36
C THR A 333 -23.83 9.76 -36.71
N LYS A 334 -24.79 8.87 -36.99
CA LYS A 334 -26.20 9.30 -37.19
C LYS A 334 -26.87 9.83 -35.91
N THR A 335 -26.45 9.37 -34.73
CA THR A 335 -27.01 9.81 -33.44
C THR A 335 -26.18 10.92 -32.79
N ILE A 336 -24.88 11.00 -33.10
CA ILE A 336 -23.99 12.03 -32.55
C ILE A 336 -23.88 13.24 -33.50
N GLU A 337 -24.00 13.14 -34.83
CA GLU A 337 -24.08 14.37 -35.68
C GLU A 337 -25.27 15.26 -35.33
N THR A 338 -26.37 14.67 -34.82
CA THR A 338 -27.50 15.43 -34.25
C THR A 338 -27.21 16.02 -32.86
N GLN A 339 -26.11 15.64 -32.19
CA GLN A 339 -25.68 16.12 -30.86
C GLN A 339 -24.29 16.81 -30.82
N ILE A 340 -23.50 16.77 -31.91
CA ILE A 340 -22.11 17.30 -32.01
C ILE A 340 -22.04 18.83 -31.91
N GLY A 341 -23.17 19.54 -32.02
CA GLY A 341 -23.24 20.96 -31.71
C GLY A 341 -23.12 21.30 -30.21
N SER A 342 -23.22 20.32 -29.31
CA SER A 342 -23.25 20.57 -27.86
C SER A 342 -21.93 20.21 -27.18
N LYS A 343 -21.32 21.19 -26.49
CA LYS A 343 -20.26 20.99 -25.48
C LYS A 343 -20.59 19.86 -24.47
N ASN A 344 -21.85 19.44 -24.39
CA ASN A 344 -22.30 18.37 -23.51
C ASN A 344 -21.98 16.95 -24.00
N ALA A 345 -21.61 16.71 -25.27
CA ALA A 345 -21.32 15.35 -25.74
C ALA A 345 -20.03 14.77 -25.14
N LEU A 346 -18.94 15.56 -25.10
CA LEU A 346 -17.69 15.19 -24.44
C LEU A 346 -17.90 15.03 -22.92
N VAL A 347 -18.67 15.94 -22.32
CA VAL A 347 -19.04 15.87 -20.90
C VAL A 347 -19.84 14.60 -20.63
N ASN A 348 -20.85 14.28 -21.43
CA ASN A 348 -21.66 13.07 -21.30
C ASN A 348 -20.83 11.79 -21.49
N LEU A 349 -19.82 11.79 -22.35
CA LEU A 349 -18.88 10.67 -22.50
C LEU A 349 -18.00 10.49 -21.25
N LEU A 350 -17.49 11.60 -20.69
CA LEU A 350 -16.73 11.60 -19.43
C LEU A 350 -17.61 11.17 -18.24
N LEU A 351 -18.88 11.58 -18.23
CA LEU A 351 -19.88 11.18 -17.25
C LEU A 351 -20.21 9.69 -17.38
N LYS A 352 -20.36 9.15 -18.59
CA LYS A 352 -20.62 7.72 -18.83
C LYS A 352 -19.44 6.84 -18.40
N GLN A 353 -18.21 7.32 -18.53
CA GLN A 353 -17.00 6.64 -18.03
C GLN A 353 -16.81 6.72 -16.51
N SER A 354 -17.46 7.66 -15.82
CA SER A 354 -17.56 7.70 -14.36
C SER A 354 -18.83 7.07 -13.81
N GLY A 355 -19.79 6.75 -14.70
CA GLY A 355 -21.09 6.15 -14.40
C GLY A 355 -21.05 4.97 -13.42
N PRO A 356 -20.20 3.95 -13.63
CA PRO A 356 -20.19 2.77 -12.76
C PRO A 356 -19.87 3.07 -11.29
N ARG A 357 -19.20 4.18 -10.97
CA ARG A 357 -18.87 4.53 -9.58
C ARG A 357 -19.94 5.33 -8.89
N ARG A 358 -20.75 6.08 -9.64
CA ARG A 358 -21.83 6.88 -9.06
C ARG A 358 -22.85 5.98 -8.41
N ASP A 359 -23.20 4.89 -9.09
CA ASP A 359 -24.14 3.89 -8.61
C ASP A 359 -23.62 3.23 -7.32
N ILE A 360 -22.32 2.92 -7.26
CA ILE A 360 -21.66 2.39 -6.05
C ILE A 360 -21.73 3.39 -4.89
N TRP A 361 -21.45 4.67 -5.18
CA TRP A 361 -21.47 5.72 -4.15
C TRP A 361 -22.88 6.00 -3.64
N GLU A 362 -23.89 5.99 -4.53
CA GLU A 362 -25.29 6.11 -4.15
C GLU A 362 -25.70 4.98 -3.21
N ILE A 363 -25.35 3.74 -3.56
CA ILE A 363 -25.55 2.58 -2.69
C ILE A 363 -24.82 2.76 -1.35
N ALA A 364 -23.57 3.22 -1.36
CA ALA A 364 -22.83 3.48 -0.12
C ALA A 364 -23.50 4.55 0.75
N PHE A 365 -24.02 5.63 0.15
CA PHE A 365 -24.78 6.64 0.88
C PHE A 365 -26.07 6.07 1.48
N ASN A 366 -26.79 5.23 0.76
CA ASN A 366 -27.98 4.57 1.27
C ASN A 366 -27.65 3.65 2.46
N VAL A 367 -26.58 2.86 2.36
CA VAL A 367 -26.07 2.05 3.48
C VAL A 367 -25.67 2.91 4.68
N ILE A 368 -25.01 4.05 4.46
CA ILE A 368 -24.64 4.98 5.53
C ILE A 368 -25.88 5.61 6.19
N ASN A 369 -26.91 5.95 5.41
CA ASN A 369 -28.16 6.51 5.92
C ASN A 369 -28.92 5.52 6.81
N ASP A 370 -28.91 4.24 6.44
CA ASP A 370 -29.60 3.18 7.18
C ASP A 370 -28.76 2.68 8.38
N HIS A 371 -27.43 2.75 8.30
CA HIS A 371 -26.50 2.29 9.35
C HIS A 371 -25.50 3.37 9.84
N PRO A 372 -25.95 4.58 10.24
CA PRO A 372 -25.05 5.73 10.41
C PRO A 372 -24.10 5.63 11.60
N LYS A 373 -24.47 4.89 12.66
CA LYS A 373 -23.73 4.88 13.93
C LYS A 373 -22.56 3.90 13.95
N LEU A 374 -22.79 2.68 13.48
CA LEU A 374 -21.83 1.58 13.60
C LEU A 374 -21.48 0.95 12.24
N GLY A 375 -22.11 1.40 11.16
CA GLY A 375 -21.94 0.79 9.85
C GLY A 375 -22.47 -0.65 9.82
N VAL A 376 -22.06 -1.36 8.77
CA VAL A 376 -22.48 -2.75 8.49
C VAL A 376 -21.43 -3.78 8.85
N GLY A 377 -20.33 -3.35 9.47
CA GLY A 377 -19.15 -4.15 9.78
C GLY A 377 -18.16 -4.23 8.62
N LEU A 378 -16.89 -4.16 8.96
CA LEU A 378 -15.76 -4.24 8.02
C LEU A 378 -15.88 -5.44 7.07
N GLY A 379 -15.84 -5.16 5.76
CA GLY A 379 -15.84 -6.16 4.69
C GLY A 379 -17.22 -6.67 4.29
N ASN A 380 -18.29 -6.15 4.90
CA ASN A 380 -19.66 -6.58 4.60
C ASN A 380 -20.37 -5.77 3.52
N PHE A 381 -19.77 -4.66 3.04
CA PHE A 381 -20.37 -3.84 1.98
C PHE A 381 -20.86 -4.68 0.78
N LYS A 382 -20.11 -5.72 0.40
CA LYS A 382 -20.47 -6.68 -0.67
C LYS A 382 -21.86 -7.32 -0.54
N TYR A 383 -22.35 -7.54 0.69
CA TYR A 383 -23.67 -8.12 0.95
C TYR A 383 -24.79 -7.09 0.81
N TYR A 384 -24.49 -5.86 1.21
CA TYR A 384 -25.42 -4.73 1.13
C TYR A 384 -25.50 -4.18 -0.29
N TYR A 385 -24.42 -4.25 -1.06
CA TYR A 385 -24.38 -3.79 -2.45
C TYR A 385 -25.53 -4.37 -3.29
N LEU A 386 -25.74 -5.70 -3.22
CA LEU A 386 -26.83 -6.35 -3.96
C LEU A 386 -28.21 -6.02 -3.39
N THR A 387 -28.31 -5.87 -2.07
CA THR A 387 -29.59 -5.56 -1.39
C THR A 387 -30.11 -4.18 -1.76
N TYR A 388 -29.21 -3.23 -2.01
CA TYR A 388 -29.53 -1.84 -2.35
C TYR A 388 -29.59 -1.57 -3.86
N GLY A 389 -29.77 -2.62 -4.68
CA GLY A 389 -29.99 -2.50 -6.13
C GLY A 389 -28.73 -2.55 -6.99
N GLY A 390 -27.59 -2.97 -6.43
CA GLY A 390 -26.37 -3.19 -7.19
C GLY A 390 -26.49 -4.30 -8.24
N GLU A 391 -25.79 -4.14 -9.35
CA GLU A 391 -25.81 -5.12 -10.45
C GLU A 391 -25.16 -6.46 -10.04
N ILE A 392 -25.89 -7.57 -10.17
CA ILE A 392 -25.38 -8.93 -9.87
C ILE A 392 -24.13 -9.26 -10.71
N GLN A 393 -24.13 -8.87 -11.98
CA GLN A 393 -23.01 -9.12 -12.90
C GLN A 393 -21.74 -8.33 -12.54
N ARG A 394 -21.88 -7.29 -11.72
CA ARG A 394 -20.79 -6.42 -11.25
C ARG A 394 -20.89 -6.25 -9.73
N SER A 395 -20.75 -7.36 -9.01
CA SER A 395 -20.70 -7.32 -7.54
C SER A 395 -19.43 -6.62 -7.07
N TYR A 396 -19.59 -5.37 -6.63
CA TYR A 396 -18.54 -4.59 -5.98
C TYR A 396 -18.43 -4.99 -4.51
N LYS A 397 -17.20 -4.96 -4.00
CA LYS A 397 -16.88 -5.45 -2.65
C LYS A 397 -16.55 -4.34 -1.66
N ASP A 398 -16.28 -3.16 -2.18
CA ASP A 398 -16.00 -1.93 -1.47
C ASP A 398 -16.73 -0.78 -2.17
N SER A 399 -16.81 0.35 -1.49
CA SER A 399 -17.49 1.55 -2.00
C SER A 399 -16.67 2.31 -3.06
N HIS A 400 -15.48 1.82 -3.42
CA HIS A 400 -14.55 2.51 -4.32
C HIS A 400 -14.31 3.98 -3.92
N ASN A 401 -14.22 4.24 -2.61
CA ASN A 401 -13.80 5.52 -2.05
C ASN A 401 -13.39 5.31 -0.58
N ILE A 402 -12.15 5.64 -0.20
CA ILE A 402 -11.63 5.38 1.16
C ILE A 402 -12.57 5.92 2.25
N ILE A 403 -13.14 7.12 2.08
CA ILE A 403 -13.99 7.73 3.11
C ILE A 403 -15.31 6.97 3.22
N LEU A 404 -15.96 6.71 2.08
CA LEU A 404 -17.22 5.97 2.06
C LEU A 404 -17.04 4.56 2.60
N ASP A 405 -15.90 3.91 2.31
CA ASP A 405 -15.60 2.54 2.74
C ASP A 405 -15.54 2.45 4.27
N ILE A 406 -14.81 3.38 4.89
CA ILE A 406 -14.73 3.46 6.35
C ILE A 406 -16.08 3.83 6.97
N MET A 407 -16.87 4.71 6.32
CA MET A 407 -18.20 5.07 6.81
C MET A 407 -19.20 3.91 6.72
N THR A 408 -19.23 3.17 5.61
CA THR A 408 -20.10 2.00 5.46
C THR A 408 -19.70 0.91 6.43
N ASP A 409 -18.40 0.67 6.59
CA ASP A 409 -17.90 -0.40 7.45
C ASP A 409 -18.11 -0.10 8.93
N PHE A 410 -17.69 1.08 9.40
CA PHE A 410 -17.61 1.39 10.84
C PHE A 410 -18.59 2.45 11.34
N GLY A 411 -19.31 3.12 10.43
CA GLY A 411 -20.20 4.21 10.77
C GLY A 411 -19.50 5.56 10.92
N ILE A 412 -20.31 6.62 10.96
CA ILE A 412 -19.88 8.02 10.99
C ILE A 412 -18.98 8.35 12.19
N PRO A 413 -19.26 7.91 13.44
CA PRO A 413 -18.42 8.23 14.59
C PRO A 413 -16.97 7.72 14.44
N PHE A 414 -16.79 6.48 13.98
CA PHE A 414 -15.46 5.92 13.75
C PHE A 414 -14.74 6.73 12.67
N THR A 415 -15.41 6.97 11.54
CA THR A 415 -14.84 7.75 10.42
C THR A 415 -14.37 9.13 10.88
N ILE A 416 -15.21 9.88 11.58
CA ILE A 416 -14.86 11.23 12.03
C ILE A 416 -13.61 11.20 12.92
N ILE A 417 -13.58 10.31 13.92
CA ILE A 417 -12.45 10.21 14.86
C ILE A 417 -11.18 9.79 14.11
N PHE A 418 -11.29 8.81 13.21
CA PHE A 418 -10.18 8.33 12.40
C PHE A 418 -9.61 9.45 11.53
N PHE A 419 -10.42 10.10 10.69
CA PHE A 419 -9.95 11.13 9.77
C PHE A 419 -9.50 12.42 10.46
N LEU A 420 -10.20 12.87 11.51
CA LEU A 420 -9.74 14.03 12.28
C LEU A 420 -8.39 13.75 12.95
N SER A 421 -8.16 12.53 13.44
CA SER A 421 -6.86 12.16 14.01
C SER A 421 -5.73 12.22 12.97
N ILE A 422 -5.99 11.71 11.76
CA ILE A 422 -5.05 11.71 10.64
C ILE A 422 -4.73 13.13 10.18
N ILE A 423 -5.77 13.95 9.99
CA ILE A 423 -5.62 15.36 9.61
C ILE A 423 -4.83 16.10 10.68
N ALA A 424 -5.18 15.94 11.96
CA ALA A 424 -4.48 16.59 13.06
C ALA A 424 -3.01 16.17 13.15
N ALA A 425 -2.70 14.88 12.99
CA ALA A 425 -1.32 14.38 12.97
C ALA A 425 -0.54 14.95 11.79
N THR A 426 -1.12 14.87 10.59
CA THR A 426 -0.50 15.34 9.33
C THR A 426 -0.24 16.83 9.35
N VAL A 427 -1.23 17.65 9.74
CA VAL A 427 -1.08 19.11 9.83
C VAL A 427 -0.03 19.50 10.88
N LYS A 428 -0.05 18.90 12.07
CA LYS A 428 0.95 19.19 13.11
C LYS A 428 2.36 18.85 12.64
N SER A 429 2.52 17.70 12.00
CA SER A 429 3.80 17.26 11.44
C SER A 429 4.24 18.17 10.31
N PHE A 430 3.36 18.51 9.38
CA PHE A 430 3.65 19.44 8.28
C PHE A 430 4.12 20.80 8.81
N ILE A 431 3.41 21.41 9.76
CA ILE A 431 3.80 22.68 10.40
C ILE A 431 5.17 22.55 11.06
N ARG A 432 5.45 21.43 11.76
CA ARG A 432 6.77 21.16 12.35
C ARG A 432 7.86 21.05 11.28
N GLY A 433 7.58 20.35 10.18
CA GLY A 433 8.47 20.21 9.03
C GLY A 433 8.82 21.56 8.41
N LEU A 434 7.86 22.49 8.31
CA LEU A 434 8.12 23.85 7.84
C LEU A 434 8.96 24.68 8.82
N ARG A 435 8.83 24.45 10.13
CA ARG A 435 9.50 25.23 11.18
C ARG A 435 10.89 24.71 11.56
N THR A 436 11.19 23.43 11.32
CA THR A 436 12.47 22.85 11.72
C THR A 436 13.62 23.31 10.81
N LYS A 437 14.78 23.61 11.41
CA LYS A 437 16.01 24.00 10.70
C LYS A 437 16.80 22.79 10.22
N ASP A 438 16.65 21.63 10.87
CA ASP A 438 17.29 20.39 10.42
C ASP A 438 16.69 19.95 9.08
N LYS A 439 17.50 20.03 8.02
CA LYS A 439 17.08 19.72 6.65
C LYS A 439 16.61 18.28 6.52
N VAL A 440 17.28 17.35 7.22
CA VAL A 440 16.95 15.92 7.14
C VAL A 440 15.54 15.70 7.68
N THR A 441 15.27 16.13 8.92
CA THR A 441 13.96 16.04 9.56
C THR A 441 12.89 16.77 8.74
N ARG A 442 13.17 17.99 8.28
CA ARG A 442 12.26 18.78 7.44
C ARG A 442 11.80 17.99 6.23
N TYR A 443 12.74 17.53 5.41
CA TYR A 443 12.39 16.85 4.17
C TYR A 443 11.73 15.50 4.44
N THR A 444 12.22 14.70 5.39
CA THR A 444 11.57 13.42 5.73
C THR A 444 10.09 13.61 6.09
N ILE A 445 9.75 14.59 6.94
CA ILE A 445 8.34 14.85 7.28
C ILE A 445 7.55 15.31 6.06
N LEU A 446 8.06 16.26 5.28
CA LEU A 446 7.33 16.85 4.15
C LEU A 446 7.05 15.80 3.06
N PHE A 447 8.03 14.96 2.71
CA PHE A 447 7.83 13.93 1.67
C PHE A 447 6.93 12.78 2.14
N ILE A 448 6.96 12.40 3.42
CA ILE A 448 5.96 11.47 3.99
C ILE A 448 4.56 12.09 3.92
N THR A 449 4.42 13.37 4.26
CA THR A 449 3.15 14.10 4.20
C THR A 449 2.58 14.11 2.77
N ILE A 450 3.43 14.40 1.77
CA ILE A 450 3.02 14.34 0.34
C ILE A 450 2.53 12.93 -0.02
N GLY A 451 3.22 11.89 0.44
CA GLY A 451 2.82 10.50 0.22
C GLY A 451 1.43 10.17 0.77
N ILE A 452 1.14 10.62 1.99
CA ILE A 452 -0.18 10.45 2.63
C ILE A 452 -1.27 11.21 1.85
N ILE A 453 -1.00 12.46 1.44
CA ILE A 453 -1.93 13.26 0.63
C ILE A 453 -2.23 12.55 -0.69
N ASN A 454 -1.20 12.01 -1.36
CA ASN A 454 -1.37 11.27 -2.61
C ASN A 454 -2.23 10.03 -2.45
N LEU A 455 -2.10 9.27 -1.35
CA LEU A 455 -2.98 8.14 -1.07
C LEU A 455 -4.45 8.58 -1.06
N PHE A 456 -4.77 9.66 -0.35
CA PHE A 456 -6.15 10.13 -0.27
C PHE A 456 -6.65 10.65 -1.62
N ILE A 457 -5.84 11.41 -2.36
CA ILE A 457 -6.23 11.87 -3.70
C ILE A 457 -6.48 10.67 -4.61
N TYR A 458 -5.53 9.76 -4.69
CA TYR A 458 -5.64 8.58 -5.53
C TYR A 458 -6.81 7.71 -5.11
N GLY A 459 -6.91 7.35 -3.84
CA GLY A 459 -7.89 6.41 -3.35
C GLY A 459 -9.33 6.90 -3.43
N ASN A 460 -9.55 8.21 -3.29
CA ASN A 460 -10.87 8.80 -3.52
C ASN A 460 -11.20 8.92 -5.03
N ILE A 461 -10.20 9.02 -5.90
CA ILE A 461 -10.39 9.07 -7.37
C ILE A 461 -10.52 7.68 -7.98
N THR A 462 -9.75 6.69 -7.55
CA THR A 462 -9.67 5.36 -8.18
C THR A 462 -10.46 4.29 -7.44
N GLY A 463 -10.86 4.56 -6.22
CA GLY A 463 -11.53 3.62 -5.34
C GLY A 463 -10.58 2.60 -4.76
N GLN A 464 -9.54 3.11 -4.11
CA GLN A 464 -8.64 2.29 -3.32
C GLN A 464 -9.27 2.02 -1.96
N ALA A 465 -9.21 0.78 -1.48
CA ALA A 465 -9.48 0.43 -0.10
C ALA A 465 -8.18 0.33 0.71
N PHE A 466 -8.26 0.46 2.03
CA PHE A 466 -7.11 0.19 2.90
C PHE A 466 -6.75 -1.31 2.93
N MET A 467 -7.73 -2.17 2.66
CA MET A 467 -7.60 -3.62 2.69
C MET A 467 -8.42 -4.27 1.57
N THR A 468 -8.02 -5.46 1.13
CA THR A 468 -8.84 -6.30 0.23
C THR A 468 -9.56 -7.39 1.02
N PHE A 469 -10.84 -7.60 0.73
CA PHE A 469 -11.66 -8.67 1.32
C PHE A 469 -11.78 -9.91 0.42
N ILE A 470 -10.96 -9.99 -0.63
CA ILE A 470 -10.87 -11.13 -1.55
C ILE A 470 -9.56 -11.84 -1.28
N HIS A 471 -9.55 -13.17 -1.30
CA HIS A 471 -8.30 -13.89 -1.24
C HIS A 471 -7.37 -13.57 -2.43
N PRO A 472 -6.09 -13.30 -2.16
CA PRO A 472 -5.51 -13.20 -0.82
C PRO A 472 -5.88 -11.86 -0.15
N ILE A 473 -6.35 -11.97 1.10
CA ILE A 473 -6.65 -10.81 1.94
C ILE A 473 -5.35 -10.04 2.14
N SER A 474 -5.41 -8.72 1.96
CA SER A 474 -4.23 -7.88 2.07
C SER A 474 -4.53 -6.61 2.79
N THR A 475 -3.65 -6.27 3.73
CA THR A 475 -3.72 -5.06 4.54
C THR A 475 -2.61 -4.06 4.20
N VAL A 476 -1.88 -4.31 3.10
CA VAL A 476 -0.63 -3.62 2.76
C VAL A 476 -0.76 -2.09 2.67
N PRO A 477 -1.75 -1.49 1.96
CA PRO A 477 -1.94 -0.05 1.95
C PRO A 477 -2.22 0.51 3.35
N GLY A 478 -3.15 -0.08 4.10
CA GLY A 478 -3.40 0.32 5.50
C GLY A 478 -2.14 0.24 6.36
N PHE A 479 -1.37 -0.84 6.19
CA PHE A 479 -0.16 -1.09 6.95
C PHE A 479 0.93 -0.04 6.65
N ILE A 480 1.21 0.22 5.37
CA ILE A 480 2.17 1.24 4.93
C ILE A 480 1.72 2.62 5.40
N PHE A 481 0.44 2.95 5.22
CA PHE A 481 -0.14 4.19 5.73
C PHE A 481 0.09 4.36 7.24
N THR A 482 -0.17 3.31 8.01
CA THR A 482 0.03 3.29 9.47
C THR A 482 1.50 3.51 9.84
N ILE A 483 2.43 2.86 9.14
CA ILE A 483 3.87 3.07 9.35
C ILE A 483 4.24 4.51 9.09
N LEU A 484 3.84 5.07 7.94
CA LEU A 484 4.18 6.43 7.54
C LEU A 484 3.68 7.47 8.55
N ILE A 485 2.43 7.36 8.99
CA ILE A 485 1.89 8.23 10.05
C ILE A 485 2.66 8.04 11.36
N THR A 486 2.98 6.80 11.73
CA THR A 486 3.69 6.50 12.98
C THR A 486 5.10 7.09 12.98
N LEU A 487 5.85 6.91 11.90
CA LEU A 487 7.19 7.49 11.74
C LEU A 487 7.12 9.02 11.73
N MET A 488 6.15 9.59 11.04
CA MET A 488 5.91 11.04 11.03
C MET A 488 5.66 11.57 12.45
N MET A 489 4.86 10.88 13.26
CA MET A 489 4.63 11.23 14.67
C MET A 489 5.91 11.14 15.51
N ILE A 490 6.71 10.07 15.33
CA ILE A 490 8.00 9.89 16.02
C ILE A 490 8.92 11.07 15.72
N ILE A 491 9.16 11.36 14.43
CA ILE A 491 10.06 12.44 14.01
C ILE A 491 9.56 13.80 14.51
N THR A 492 8.23 14.01 14.56
CA THR A 492 7.64 15.29 15.00
C THR A 492 7.81 15.52 16.50
N LYS A 493 7.65 14.48 17.32
CA LYS A 493 7.61 14.59 18.78
C LYS A 493 8.94 14.29 19.46
N GLU A 494 9.78 13.44 18.88
CA GLU A 494 11.11 13.17 19.42
C GLU A 494 12.06 14.29 19.00
N LYS A 495 12.89 14.80 19.93
CA LYS A 495 14.00 15.71 19.62
C LYS A 495 15.09 14.88 18.93
N VAL A 496 14.76 14.36 17.76
CA VAL A 496 15.62 13.50 16.97
C VAL A 496 16.66 14.40 16.31
N GLY A 497 17.76 14.69 17.01
CA GLY A 497 18.89 15.45 16.46
C GLY A 497 19.40 16.63 17.28
N GLU A 498 18.93 16.86 18.52
CA GLU A 498 19.52 17.90 19.40
C GLU A 498 20.66 17.38 20.31
N THR A 499 21.13 16.14 20.11
CA THR A 499 22.21 15.53 20.92
C THR A 499 23.43 15.14 20.08
N GLN A 500 23.86 15.99 19.15
CA GLN A 500 25.20 15.90 18.56
C GLN A 500 25.85 17.26 18.50
#